data_AF-A0A4R5WX05-F1
#
_entry.id   AF-A0A4R5WX05-F1
#
_cell.length_a   1.000
_cell.length_b   1.000
_cell.length_c   1.000
_cell.angle_alpha   90.00
_cell.angle_beta   90.00
_cell.angle_gamma   90.00
#
_symmetry.space_group_name_H-M   'P 1'
#
loop_
_entity.id
_entity.type
_entity.pdbx_description
1 polymer ?
#
loop_
_entity_poly.entity_id
_entity_poly.type
_entity_poly.pdbx_seq_one_letter_code
_entity_poly.pdbx_strand_id
1 'polypeptide(L)'
;MTDLVELGAVLGAFFEEGAGPSHDQLDQAFLRHGLVPGDPAPGGRTSHGSILGKTKRIRRVFVYAADHKVSAGLPLAKEIVALLRADGSFSSALAEYAGAQKVSRLASAFRGFGLTLADTGELRPTVIDNLVGTELTDALRQYVQRINLNPDDAPLQVGTGKELDEAAARHVLEERTGSYPVGGSAGSFPVMLASTFAAIGLAVPGRVELDSDPHRAVQQCLFLLGTSVNRLRNEAGTGHGRPGPPRKTAPLSPAEARLVARATALLAGALLDSL
;
A
#
# COMPACT_ATOMS: atom_id res chain seq x y z
N MET A 1 -8.64 -1.92 5.11
CA MET A 1 -9.17 -3.28 5.41
C MET A 1 -10.31 -3.65 4.45
N THR A 2 -11.12 -2.69 4.01
CA THR A 2 -12.22 -2.86 3.04
C THR A 2 -11.77 -3.35 1.65
N ASP A 3 -10.58 -2.95 1.21
CA ASP A 3 -10.14 -3.13 -0.19
C ASP A 3 -9.88 -4.61 -0.57
N LEU A 4 -9.39 -5.44 0.36
CA LEU A 4 -9.13 -6.87 0.07
C LEU A 4 -10.41 -7.70 -0.03
N VAL A 5 -11.43 -7.37 0.77
CA VAL A 5 -12.73 -8.02 0.71
C VAL A 5 -13.43 -7.69 -0.61
N GLU A 6 -13.37 -6.42 -1.03
CA GLU A 6 -13.84 -5.99 -2.35
C GLU A 6 -13.08 -6.71 -3.48
N LEU A 7 -11.75 -6.74 -3.42
CA LEU A 7 -10.92 -7.41 -4.42
C LEU A 7 -11.28 -8.89 -4.57
N GLY A 8 -11.49 -9.61 -3.46
CA GLY A 8 -11.96 -10.99 -3.48
C GLY A 8 -13.37 -11.15 -4.05
N ALA A 9 -14.28 -10.21 -3.80
CA ALA A 9 -15.63 -10.21 -4.35
C ALA A 9 -15.63 -10.03 -5.88
N VAL A 10 -14.83 -9.09 -6.38
CA VAL A 10 -14.70 -8.79 -7.81
C VAL A 10 -13.97 -9.91 -8.54
N LEU A 11 -12.87 -10.44 -7.99
CA LEU A 11 -12.18 -11.61 -8.55
C LEU A 11 -13.10 -12.83 -8.60
N GLY A 12 -13.89 -13.07 -7.56
CA GLY A 12 -14.82 -14.20 -7.52
C GLY A 12 -15.86 -14.21 -8.65
N ALA A 13 -16.18 -13.05 -9.24
CA ALA A 13 -17.11 -12.94 -10.37
C ALA A 13 -16.55 -13.55 -11.67
N PHE A 14 -15.23 -13.71 -11.79
CA PHE A 14 -14.60 -14.38 -12.94
C PHE A 14 -14.76 -15.90 -12.92
N PHE A 15 -15.29 -16.45 -11.82
CA PHE A 15 -15.44 -17.89 -11.60
C PHE A 15 -16.90 -18.37 -11.56
N GLU A 16 -17.83 -17.48 -11.93
CA GLU A 16 -19.25 -17.81 -12.06
C GLU A 16 -19.46 -18.83 -13.18
N GLU A 17 -20.50 -19.66 -13.06
CA GLU A 17 -20.88 -20.66 -14.07
C GLU A 17 -19.78 -21.68 -14.44
N GLY A 18 -18.78 -21.84 -13.57
CA GLY A 18 -17.68 -22.78 -13.79
C GLY A 18 -16.50 -22.21 -14.57
N ALA A 19 -16.57 -20.95 -15.02
CA ALA A 19 -15.49 -20.27 -15.72
C ALA A 19 -14.21 -20.10 -14.88
N GLY A 20 -13.11 -19.77 -15.54
CA GLY A 20 -11.82 -19.49 -14.91
C GLY A 20 -11.07 -20.75 -14.43
N PRO A 21 -9.90 -20.54 -13.81
CA PRO A 21 -9.00 -21.58 -13.34
C PRO A 21 -9.65 -22.71 -12.54
N SER A 22 -9.03 -23.88 -12.54
CA SER A 22 -9.52 -25.08 -11.84
C SER A 22 -9.45 -24.95 -10.32
N HIS A 23 -10.16 -25.84 -9.61
CA HIS A 23 -10.04 -25.96 -8.16
C HIS A 23 -8.59 -26.22 -7.73
N ASP A 24 -7.88 -27.09 -8.44
CA ASP A 24 -6.47 -27.42 -8.16
C ASP A 24 -5.55 -26.23 -8.35
N GLN A 25 -5.75 -25.41 -9.38
CA GLN A 25 -4.97 -24.18 -9.59
C GLN A 25 -5.19 -23.18 -8.43
N LEU A 26 -6.42 -23.08 -7.93
CA LEU A 26 -6.70 -22.26 -6.74
C LEU A 26 -6.05 -22.83 -5.48
N ASP A 27 -6.06 -24.15 -5.29
CA ASP A 27 -5.39 -24.81 -4.16
C ASP A 27 -3.89 -24.48 -4.14
N GLN A 28 -3.24 -24.56 -5.30
CA GLN A 28 -1.81 -24.23 -5.45
C GLN A 28 -1.52 -22.76 -5.16
N ALA A 29 -2.36 -21.84 -5.64
CA ALA A 29 -2.21 -20.42 -5.38
C ALA A 29 -2.38 -20.10 -3.88
N PHE A 30 -3.38 -20.69 -3.22
CA PHE A 30 -3.62 -20.51 -1.79
C PHE A 30 -2.46 -21.09 -0.95
N LEU A 31 -1.90 -22.24 -1.38
CA LEU A 31 -0.73 -22.85 -0.76
C LEU A 31 0.50 -21.95 -0.86
N ARG A 32 0.83 -21.46 -2.06
CA ARG A 32 2.01 -20.64 -2.31
C ARG A 32 2.03 -19.34 -1.48
N HIS A 33 0.86 -18.76 -1.26
CA HIS A 33 0.71 -17.55 -0.45
C HIS A 33 0.39 -17.83 1.03
N GLY A 34 0.41 -19.08 1.48
CA GLY A 34 0.20 -19.45 2.88
C GLY A 34 -1.20 -19.12 3.40
N LEU A 35 -2.20 -19.13 2.52
CA LEU A 35 -3.60 -18.76 2.79
C LEU A 35 -4.55 -19.98 2.87
N VAL A 36 -4.02 -21.20 2.77
CA VAL A 36 -4.77 -22.46 2.93
C VAL A 36 -5.68 -22.48 4.17
N PRO A 37 -5.28 -21.98 5.36
CA PRO A 37 -6.17 -21.99 6.53
C PRO A 37 -7.46 -21.18 6.33
N GLY A 38 -7.49 -20.25 5.38
CA GLY A 38 -8.65 -19.45 5.03
C GLY A 38 -9.58 -20.08 3.99
N ASP A 39 -9.20 -21.22 3.40
CA ASP A 39 -9.99 -21.89 2.38
C ASP A 39 -11.00 -22.86 3.02
N PRO A 40 -12.32 -22.60 2.89
CA PRO A 40 -13.35 -23.43 3.51
C PRO A 40 -13.56 -24.78 2.79
N ALA A 41 -12.99 -24.96 1.60
CA ALA A 41 -13.22 -26.16 0.79
C ALA A 41 -12.06 -26.47 -0.18
N PRO A 42 -10.90 -26.92 0.32
CA PRO A 42 -9.81 -27.41 -0.53
C PRO A 42 -10.31 -28.46 -1.55
N GLY A 43 -9.86 -28.39 -2.80
CA GLY A 43 -10.36 -29.23 -3.88
C GLY A 43 -11.85 -29.03 -4.23
N GLY A 44 -12.49 -27.98 -3.71
CA GLY A 44 -13.92 -27.71 -3.96
C GLY A 44 -14.89 -28.48 -3.07
N ARG A 45 -14.41 -29.16 -2.01
CA ARG A 45 -15.27 -29.89 -1.07
C ARG A 45 -15.02 -29.46 0.36
N THR A 46 -16.10 -29.24 1.12
CA THR A 46 -16.01 -28.93 2.55
C THR A 46 -15.60 -30.17 3.35
N SER A 47 -15.25 -29.99 4.61
CA SER A 47 -14.98 -31.09 5.56
C SER A 47 -16.15 -32.07 5.72
N HIS A 48 -17.38 -31.64 5.45
CA HIS A 48 -18.59 -32.46 5.46
C HIS A 48 -18.89 -33.12 4.11
N GLY A 49 -18.00 -32.98 3.12
CA GLY A 49 -18.13 -33.58 1.79
C GLY A 49 -19.04 -32.82 0.82
N SER A 50 -19.63 -31.69 1.23
CA SER A 50 -20.47 -30.87 0.35
C SER A 50 -19.64 -30.04 -0.63
N ILE A 51 -20.14 -29.89 -1.87
CA ILE A 51 -19.45 -29.15 -2.93
C ILE A 51 -19.56 -27.64 -2.66
N LEU A 52 -18.45 -26.91 -2.76
CA LEU A 52 -18.39 -25.47 -2.65
C LEU A 52 -17.69 -24.86 -3.87
N GLY A 53 -18.39 -23.99 -4.59
CA GLY A 53 -17.87 -23.37 -5.81
C GLY A 53 -16.71 -22.40 -5.61
N LYS A 54 -15.91 -22.24 -6.66
CA LYS A 54 -14.71 -21.39 -6.74
C LYS A 54 -14.94 -19.95 -6.24
N THR A 55 -16.04 -19.30 -6.65
CA THR A 55 -16.40 -17.95 -6.19
C THR A 55 -16.48 -17.82 -4.67
N LYS A 56 -17.10 -18.80 -3.99
CA LYS A 56 -17.24 -18.77 -2.53
C LYS A 56 -15.89 -18.99 -1.84
N ARG A 57 -15.05 -19.87 -2.38
CA ARG A 57 -13.68 -20.12 -1.90
C ARG A 57 -12.84 -18.84 -1.96
N ILE A 58 -12.76 -18.20 -3.13
CA ILE A 58 -12.00 -16.95 -3.34
C ILE A 58 -12.45 -15.88 -2.35
N ARG A 59 -13.75 -15.60 -2.25
CA ARG A 59 -14.27 -14.60 -1.32
C ARG A 59 -13.87 -14.88 0.13
N ARG A 60 -13.96 -16.14 0.57
CA ARG A 60 -13.59 -16.52 1.94
C ARG A 60 -12.10 -16.41 2.21
N VAL A 61 -11.26 -16.81 1.26
CA VAL A 61 -9.80 -16.68 1.38
C VAL A 61 -9.38 -15.21 1.46
N PHE A 62 -9.99 -14.31 0.67
CA PHE A 62 -9.68 -12.88 0.74
C PHE A 62 -10.17 -12.21 2.03
N VAL A 63 -11.31 -12.65 2.58
CA VAL A 63 -11.75 -12.24 3.93
C VAL A 63 -10.74 -12.70 4.98
N TYR A 64 -10.32 -13.97 4.93
CA TYR A 64 -9.31 -14.50 5.84
C TYR A 64 -7.97 -13.73 5.73
N ALA A 65 -7.53 -13.44 4.50
CA ALA A 65 -6.33 -12.65 4.25
C ALA A 65 -6.45 -11.25 4.85
N ALA A 66 -7.59 -10.57 4.69
CA ALA A 66 -7.84 -9.26 5.28
C ALA A 66 -7.75 -9.26 6.82
N ASP A 67 -8.19 -10.34 7.46
CA ASP A 67 -8.25 -10.45 8.91
C ASP A 67 -6.93 -10.96 9.54
N HIS A 68 -6.19 -11.83 8.85
CA HIS A 68 -5.08 -12.59 9.45
C HIS A 68 -3.74 -12.44 8.73
N LYS A 69 -3.73 -12.12 7.42
CA LYS A 69 -2.51 -12.11 6.58
C LYS A 69 -2.61 -11.09 5.43
N VAL A 70 -2.73 -9.81 5.79
CA VAL A 70 -3.00 -8.73 4.81
C VAL A 70 -1.94 -8.67 3.71
N SER A 71 -0.66 -8.88 4.06
CA SER A 71 0.47 -8.86 3.12
C SER A 71 0.38 -9.95 2.04
N ALA A 72 -0.33 -11.05 2.29
CA ALA A 72 -0.48 -12.17 1.35
C ALA A 72 -1.64 -11.97 0.34
N GLY A 73 -2.58 -11.06 0.62
CA GLY A 73 -3.79 -10.88 -0.21
C GLY A 73 -3.51 -10.32 -1.61
N LEU A 74 -2.68 -9.27 -1.71
CA LEU A 74 -2.34 -8.67 -3.00
C LEU A 74 -1.46 -9.58 -3.88
N PRO A 75 -0.43 -10.27 -3.34
CA PRO A 75 0.28 -11.32 -4.09
C PRO A 75 -0.65 -12.39 -4.66
N LEU A 76 -1.59 -12.92 -3.86
CA LEU A 76 -2.58 -13.89 -4.33
C LEU A 76 -3.44 -13.32 -5.47
N ALA A 77 -3.91 -12.08 -5.35
CA ALA A 77 -4.70 -11.44 -6.40
C ALA A 77 -3.94 -11.34 -7.73
N LYS A 78 -2.65 -10.99 -7.69
CA LYS A 78 -1.80 -10.94 -8.89
C LYS A 78 -1.67 -12.31 -9.53
N GLU A 79 -1.48 -13.36 -8.74
CA GLU A 79 -1.42 -14.73 -9.25
C GLU A 79 -2.74 -15.17 -9.90
N ILE A 80 -3.88 -14.90 -9.25
CA ILE A 80 -5.20 -15.22 -9.81
C ILE A 80 -5.43 -14.50 -11.14
N VAL A 81 -5.04 -13.22 -11.26
CA VAL A 81 -5.11 -12.50 -12.54
C VAL A 81 -4.21 -13.12 -13.60
N ALA A 82 -3.00 -13.55 -13.25
CA ALA A 82 -2.12 -14.25 -14.18
C ALA A 82 -2.74 -15.56 -14.69
N LEU A 83 -3.40 -16.32 -13.80
CA LEU A 83 -4.14 -17.53 -14.17
C LEU A 83 -5.33 -17.22 -15.09
N LEU A 84 -6.13 -16.21 -14.76
CA LEU A 84 -7.26 -15.75 -15.60
C LEU A 84 -6.78 -15.27 -16.98
N ARG A 85 -5.61 -14.62 -17.04
CA ARG A 85 -5.00 -14.21 -18.32
C ARG A 85 -4.56 -15.40 -19.15
N ALA A 86 -3.97 -16.42 -18.53
CA ALA A 86 -3.59 -17.66 -19.20
C ALA A 86 -4.82 -18.42 -19.74
N ASP A 87 -5.95 -18.32 -19.04
CA ASP A 87 -7.24 -18.93 -19.43
C ASP A 87 -8.01 -18.12 -20.49
N GLY A 88 -7.48 -16.97 -20.93
CA GLY A 88 -8.10 -16.14 -21.97
C GLY A 88 -9.18 -15.18 -21.49
N SER A 89 -9.40 -15.06 -20.17
CA SER A 89 -10.51 -14.27 -19.60
C SER A 89 -10.51 -12.76 -19.93
N PHE A 90 -9.39 -12.23 -20.43
CA PHE A 90 -9.20 -10.83 -20.79
C PHE A 90 -9.21 -10.57 -22.30
N SER A 91 -9.16 -11.62 -23.14
CA SER A 91 -9.13 -11.45 -24.59
C SER A 91 -10.52 -11.44 -25.17
N SER A 92 -10.99 -10.29 -25.69
CA SER A 92 -12.30 -10.17 -26.34
C SER A 92 -12.48 -11.04 -27.59
N ALA A 93 -11.38 -11.61 -28.11
CA ALA A 93 -11.38 -12.51 -29.25
C ALA A 93 -11.57 -14.00 -28.87
N LEU A 94 -11.51 -14.34 -27.58
CA LEU A 94 -11.64 -15.73 -27.10
C LEU A 94 -13.02 -15.99 -26.52
N ALA A 95 -13.46 -17.26 -26.55
CA ALA A 95 -14.76 -17.67 -26.01
C ALA A 95 -14.83 -17.50 -24.49
N GLU A 96 -13.66 -17.57 -23.84
CA GLU A 96 -13.46 -17.48 -22.39
C GLU A 96 -13.49 -16.04 -21.87
N TYR A 97 -13.70 -15.04 -22.75
CA TYR A 97 -13.74 -13.64 -22.37
C TYR A 97 -14.78 -13.36 -21.28
N ALA A 98 -14.34 -12.81 -20.14
CA ALA A 98 -15.20 -12.55 -19.00
C ALA A 98 -16.15 -11.36 -19.21
N GLY A 99 -15.95 -10.57 -20.27
CA GLY A 99 -16.75 -9.38 -20.57
C GLY A 99 -16.17 -8.08 -20.00
N ALA A 100 -16.33 -6.99 -20.75
CA ALA A 100 -15.74 -5.68 -20.46
C ALA A 100 -16.15 -5.13 -19.08
N GLN A 101 -17.37 -5.42 -18.63
CA GLN A 101 -17.85 -4.95 -17.32
C GLN A 101 -17.10 -5.61 -16.16
N LYS A 102 -16.79 -6.92 -16.24
CA LYS A 102 -16.02 -7.62 -15.20
C LYS A 102 -14.58 -7.11 -15.17
N VAL A 103 -13.96 -6.92 -16.34
CA VAL A 103 -12.61 -6.35 -16.49
C VAL A 103 -12.53 -4.93 -15.92
N SER A 104 -13.49 -4.07 -16.26
CA SER A 104 -13.54 -2.69 -15.77
C SER A 104 -13.68 -2.60 -14.25
N ARG A 105 -14.56 -3.43 -13.64
CA ARG A 105 -14.69 -3.51 -12.18
C ARG A 105 -13.41 -3.99 -11.52
N LEU A 106 -12.75 -4.99 -12.10
CA LEU A 106 -11.47 -5.50 -11.59
C LEU A 106 -10.36 -4.45 -11.69
N ALA A 107 -10.27 -3.74 -12.81
CA ALA A 107 -9.35 -2.62 -12.97
C ALA A 107 -9.59 -1.54 -11.91
N SER A 108 -10.86 -1.23 -11.63
CA SER A 108 -11.19 -0.26 -10.58
C SER A 108 -10.77 -0.74 -9.19
N ALA A 109 -10.95 -2.02 -8.87
CA ALA A 109 -10.49 -2.58 -7.59
C ALA A 109 -8.96 -2.52 -7.46
N PHE A 110 -8.21 -2.81 -8.53
CA PHE A 110 -6.74 -2.74 -8.52
C PHE A 110 -6.19 -1.32 -8.39
N ARG A 111 -6.92 -0.30 -8.85
CA ARG A 111 -6.53 1.10 -8.62
C ARG A 111 -6.32 1.38 -7.13
N GLY A 112 -7.20 0.87 -6.24
CA GLY A 112 -7.03 1.01 -4.78
C GLY A 112 -5.70 0.47 -4.23
N PHE A 113 -4.98 -0.35 -4.98
CA PHE A 113 -3.69 -0.93 -4.62
C PHE A 113 -2.49 -0.31 -5.37
N GLY A 114 -2.70 0.81 -6.09
CA GLY A 114 -1.66 1.45 -6.89
C GLY A 114 -1.25 0.62 -8.10
N LEU A 115 -2.18 -0.18 -8.65
CA LEU A 115 -1.97 -1.01 -9.82
C LEU A 115 -2.95 -0.63 -10.92
N THR A 116 -2.46 -0.62 -12.15
CA THR A 116 -3.26 -0.49 -13.36
C THR A 116 -3.40 -1.86 -14.01
N LEU A 117 -4.64 -2.25 -14.33
CA LEU A 117 -4.95 -3.46 -15.10
C LEU A 117 -5.26 -3.05 -16.53
N ALA A 118 -4.44 -3.49 -17.48
CA ALA A 118 -4.72 -3.33 -18.90
C ALA A 118 -5.84 -4.27 -19.36
N ASP A 119 -6.49 -3.95 -20.48
CA ASP A 119 -7.55 -4.78 -21.06
C ASP A 119 -7.08 -6.20 -21.41
N THR A 120 -5.78 -6.39 -21.61
CA THR A 120 -5.13 -7.70 -21.87
C THR A 120 -4.91 -8.52 -20.60
N GLY A 121 -5.29 -8.02 -19.43
CA GLY A 121 -5.05 -8.65 -18.13
C GLY A 121 -3.65 -8.40 -17.56
N GLU A 122 -2.84 -7.55 -18.20
CA GLU A 122 -1.52 -7.17 -17.68
C GLU A 122 -1.65 -6.21 -16.50
N LEU A 123 -1.08 -6.58 -15.36
CA LEU A 123 -0.99 -5.72 -14.17
C LEU A 123 0.36 -5.00 -14.13
N ARG A 124 0.32 -3.67 -14.04
CA ARG A 124 1.50 -2.81 -13.89
C ARG A 124 1.34 -1.86 -12.71
N PRO A 125 2.44 -1.42 -12.08
CA PRO A 125 2.39 -0.26 -11.20
C PRO A 125 1.80 0.95 -11.93
N THR A 126 0.98 1.74 -11.24
CA THR A 126 0.42 2.97 -11.81
C THR A 126 1.53 3.99 -12.05
N VAL A 127 1.69 4.45 -13.29
CA VAL A 127 2.65 5.51 -13.62
C VAL A 127 2.12 6.85 -13.13
N ILE A 128 2.76 7.43 -12.12
CA ILE A 128 2.31 8.67 -11.47
C ILE A 128 2.61 9.94 -12.30
N ASP A 129 3.60 9.89 -13.19
CA ASP A 129 4.08 11.05 -13.96
C ASP A 129 3.04 11.69 -14.88
N ASN A 130 1.97 10.95 -15.23
CA ASN A 130 0.91 11.42 -16.13
C ASN A 130 -0.37 11.86 -15.40
N LEU A 131 -0.40 11.77 -14.08
CA LEU A 131 -1.57 12.11 -13.27
C LEU A 131 -1.48 13.56 -12.80
N VAL A 132 -2.63 14.22 -12.61
CA VAL A 132 -2.71 15.59 -12.08
C VAL A 132 -3.82 15.74 -11.04
N GLY A 133 -3.73 16.76 -10.20
CA GLY A 133 -4.79 17.15 -9.26
C GLY A 133 -5.22 16.04 -8.31
N THR A 134 -6.53 15.77 -8.26
CA THR A 134 -7.12 14.77 -7.35
C THR A 134 -6.67 13.34 -7.67
N GLU A 135 -6.48 13.01 -8.95
CA GLU A 135 -6.08 11.67 -9.38
C GLU A 135 -4.65 11.35 -8.93
N LEU A 136 -3.73 12.33 -9.05
CA LEU A 136 -2.37 12.19 -8.52
C LEU A 136 -2.37 12.08 -6.99
N THR A 137 -3.21 12.86 -6.30
CA THR A 137 -3.34 12.80 -4.85
C THR A 137 -3.74 11.39 -4.36
N ASP A 138 -4.71 10.78 -5.02
CA ASP A 138 -5.19 9.44 -4.67
C ASP A 138 -4.15 8.36 -5.00
N ALA A 139 -3.46 8.47 -6.14
CA ALA A 139 -2.38 7.56 -6.51
C ALA A 139 -1.22 7.59 -5.50
N LEU A 140 -0.76 8.79 -5.09
CA LEU A 140 0.31 8.95 -4.09
C LEU A 140 -0.09 8.29 -2.75
N ARG A 141 -1.34 8.46 -2.31
CA ARG A 141 -1.85 7.83 -1.08
C ARG A 141 -1.83 6.30 -1.15
N GLN A 142 -2.20 5.73 -2.29
CA GLN A 142 -2.21 4.28 -2.48
C GLN A 142 -0.79 3.70 -2.48
N TYR A 143 0.18 4.40 -3.09
CA TYR A 143 1.60 4.02 -3.03
C TYR A 143 2.12 4.01 -1.59
N VAL A 144 1.82 5.04 -0.79
CA VAL A 144 2.16 5.07 0.65
C VAL A 144 1.51 3.90 1.39
N GLN A 145 0.24 3.61 1.14
CA GLN A 145 -0.45 2.48 1.78
C GLN A 145 0.20 1.14 1.40
N ARG A 146 0.60 0.96 0.14
CA ARG A 146 1.24 -0.26 -0.34
C ARG A 146 2.60 -0.51 0.33
N ILE A 147 3.43 0.52 0.49
CA ILE A 147 4.71 0.41 1.20
C ILE A 147 4.47 -0.06 2.64
N ASN A 148 3.48 0.52 3.33
CA ASN A 148 3.15 0.14 4.71
C ASN A 148 2.60 -1.29 4.84
N LEU A 149 1.95 -1.82 3.80
CA LEU A 149 1.30 -3.14 3.84
C LEU A 149 2.22 -4.29 3.39
N ASN A 150 3.31 -4.00 2.70
CA ASN A 150 4.22 -5.01 2.18
C ASN A 150 5.69 -4.59 2.37
N PRO A 151 6.19 -4.56 3.63
CA PRO A 151 7.51 -4.04 3.98
C PRO A 151 8.68 -4.86 3.40
N ASP A 152 8.46 -6.12 3.00
CA ASP A 152 9.54 -7.08 2.70
C ASP A 152 10.15 -6.93 1.29
N ASP A 153 9.61 -6.09 0.41
CA ASP A 153 10.10 -5.87 -0.97
C ASP A 153 11.06 -4.67 -1.05
N ALA A 154 12.17 -4.74 -0.30
CA ALA A 154 13.08 -3.62 -0.07
C ALA A 154 13.70 -2.99 -1.35
N PRO A 155 14.15 -3.76 -2.37
CA PRO A 155 14.74 -3.17 -3.58
C PRO A 155 13.73 -2.40 -4.43
N LEU A 156 12.47 -2.88 -4.52
CA LEU A 156 11.41 -2.17 -5.22
C LEU A 156 11.01 -0.90 -4.46
N GLN A 157 11.03 -0.94 -3.12
CA GLN A 157 10.68 0.21 -2.28
C GLN A 157 11.70 1.34 -2.32
N VAL A 158 13.02 1.06 -2.35
CA VAL A 158 14.04 2.13 -2.38
C VAL A 158 13.97 2.90 -3.70
N GLY A 159 13.79 2.21 -4.83
CA GLY A 159 13.61 2.85 -6.14
C GLY A 159 12.32 3.67 -6.23
N THR A 160 11.19 3.07 -5.86
CA THR A 160 9.88 3.73 -5.91
C THR A 160 9.70 4.81 -4.83
N GLY A 161 10.34 4.68 -3.66
CA GLY A 161 10.23 5.63 -2.56
C GLY A 161 10.80 7.00 -2.92
N LYS A 162 11.93 7.02 -3.63
CA LYS A 162 12.50 8.27 -4.16
C LYS A 162 11.53 8.95 -5.14
N GLU A 163 10.98 8.18 -6.09
CA GLU A 163 10.01 8.69 -7.06
C GLU A 163 8.75 9.22 -6.36
N LEU A 164 8.29 8.52 -5.31
CA LEU A 164 7.14 8.89 -4.51
C LEU A 164 7.34 10.20 -3.73
N ASP A 165 8.46 10.33 -3.02
CA ASP A 165 8.76 11.51 -2.21
C ASP A 165 8.96 12.76 -3.08
N GLU A 166 9.67 12.61 -4.21
CA GLU A 166 9.83 13.69 -5.20
C GLU A 166 8.49 14.06 -5.84
N ALA A 167 7.69 13.09 -6.28
CA ALA A 167 6.39 13.36 -6.90
C ALA A 167 5.42 14.01 -5.91
N ALA A 168 5.40 13.57 -4.65
CA ALA A 168 4.59 14.19 -3.60
C ALA A 168 5.03 15.63 -3.32
N ALA A 169 6.35 15.87 -3.24
CA ALA A 169 6.88 17.22 -3.01
C ALA A 169 6.54 18.19 -4.16
N ARG A 170 6.70 17.75 -5.42
CA ARG A 170 6.31 18.52 -6.61
C ARG A 170 4.82 18.81 -6.62
N HIS A 171 3.99 17.78 -6.41
CA HIS A 171 2.53 17.92 -6.40
C HIS A 171 2.07 18.94 -5.35
N VAL A 172 2.60 18.87 -4.13
CA VAL A 172 2.25 19.83 -3.07
C VAL A 172 2.67 21.26 -3.42
N LEU A 173 3.85 21.45 -4.01
CA LEU A 173 4.31 22.77 -4.45
C LEU A 173 3.46 23.31 -5.60
N GLU A 174 3.14 22.49 -6.60
CA GLU A 174 2.26 22.89 -7.70
C GLU A 174 0.88 23.34 -7.17
N GLU A 175 0.28 22.58 -6.25
CA GLU A 175 -1.02 22.92 -5.65
C GLU A 175 -0.98 24.15 -4.73
N ARG A 176 0.14 24.40 -4.04
CA ARG A 176 0.26 25.50 -3.07
C ARG A 176 0.77 26.80 -3.67
N THR A 177 1.63 26.71 -4.69
CA THR A 177 2.38 27.84 -5.24
C THR A 177 2.28 27.96 -6.76
N GLY A 178 1.62 27.02 -7.45
CA GLY A 178 1.43 27.04 -8.92
C GLY A 178 2.70 26.77 -9.72
N SER A 179 3.77 26.34 -9.07
CA SER A 179 5.05 25.96 -9.67
C SER A 179 5.94 25.23 -8.66
N TYR A 180 6.97 24.55 -9.15
CA TYR A 180 8.04 23.97 -8.35
C TYR A 180 9.43 24.19 -8.99
N PRO A 181 10.52 24.18 -8.20
CA PRO A 181 11.87 24.35 -8.73
C PRO A 181 12.27 23.24 -9.72
N VAL A 182 12.79 23.64 -10.89
CA VAL A 182 13.27 22.73 -11.94
C VAL A 182 14.71 23.03 -12.34
N GLY A 183 15.49 21.98 -12.58
CA GLY A 183 16.86 22.06 -13.11
C GLY A 183 17.95 22.44 -12.09
N GLY A 184 19.18 22.02 -12.38
CA GLY A 184 20.37 22.35 -11.58
C GLY A 184 20.28 21.96 -10.10
N SER A 185 21.01 22.68 -9.25
CA SER A 185 20.96 22.49 -7.78
C SER A 185 19.62 22.92 -7.17
N ALA A 186 18.90 23.82 -7.82
CA ALA A 186 17.57 24.28 -7.40
C ALA A 186 16.51 23.17 -7.48
N GLY A 187 16.62 22.27 -8.46
CA GLY A 187 15.75 21.10 -8.58
C GLY A 187 16.18 19.89 -7.73
N SER A 188 17.20 20.02 -6.89
CA SER A 188 17.63 18.91 -6.01
C SER A 188 16.56 18.57 -4.98
N PHE A 189 16.43 17.28 -4.65
CA PHE A 189 15.45 16.81 -3.67
C PHE A 189 15.50 17.54 -2.31
N PRO A 190 16.67 17.82 -1.70
CA PRO A 190 16.71 18.56 -0.44
C PRO A 190 16.12 19.98 -0.55
N VAL A 191 16.40 20.70 -1.64
CA VAL A 191 15.86 22.05 -1.88
C VAL A 191 14.36 22.00 -2.11
N MET A 192 13.91 21.02 -2.91
CA MET A 192 12.50 20.79 -3.17
C MET A 192 11.74 20.48 -1.88
N LEU A 193 12.23 19.54 -1.07
CA LEU A 193 11.60 19.15 0.19
C LEU A 193 11.55 20.31 1.19
N ALA A 194 12.63 21.09 1.31
CA ALA A 194 12.65 22.27 2.17
C ALA A 194 11.62 23.33 1.71
N SER A 195 11.50 23.54 0.40
CA SER A 195 10.50 24.45 -0.19
C SER A 195 9.08 23.94 0.07
N THR A 196 8.84 22.64 -0.10
CA THR A 196 7.55 22.00 0.20
C THR A 196 7.19 22.22 1.67
N PHE A 197 8.10 21.93 2.60
CA PHE A 197 7.87 22.10 4.03
C PHE A 197 7.51 23.55 4.37
N ALA A 198 8.27 24.52 3.85
CA ALA A 198 7.97 25.93 4.03
C ALA A 198 6.58 26.32 3.49
N ALA A 199 6.23 25.84 2.29
CA ALA A 199 4.94 26.12 1.64
C ALA A 199 3.73 25.58 2.41
N ILE A 200 3.89 24.52 3.21
CA ILE A 200 2.82 23.96 4.06
C ILE A 200 2.99 24.26 5.55
N GLY A 201 3.90 25.18 5.91
CA GLY A 201 4.09 25.63 7.29
C GLY A 201 4.76 24.61 8.22
N LEU A 202 5.47 23.62 7.68
CA LEU A 202 6.25 22.66 8.45
C LEU A 202 7.66 23.20 8.74
N ALA A 203 8.21 22.78 9.87
CA ALA A 203 9.55 23.17 10.29
C ALA A 203 10.62 22.45 9.46
N VAL A 204 11.52 23.22 8.85
CA VAL A 204 12.75 22.71 8.23
C VAL A 204 13.85 22.79 9.29
N PRO A 205 14.58 21.70 9.57
CA PRO A 205 15.69 21.78 10.50
C PRO A 205 16.77 22.72 9.95
N GLY A 206 17.56 23.30 10.85
CA GLY A 206 18.80 23.95 10.46
C GLY A 206 19.83 22.92 9.97
N ARG A 207 21.11 23.17 10.26
CA ARG A 207 22.17 22.21 9.97
C ARG A 207 22.05 20.98 10.88
N VAL A 208 21.85 19.81 10.29
CA VAL A 208 21.99 18.51 10.96
C VAL A 208 23.23 17.85 10.39
N GLU A 209 24.21 17.58 11.23
CA GLU A 209 25.39 16.81 10.85
C GLU A 209 25.12 15.34 11.14
N LEU A 210 25.05 14.54 10.07
CA LEU A 210 24.89 13.09 10.13
C LEU A 210 26.19 12.41 9.71
N ASP A 211 26.26 11.11 9.98
CA ASP A 211 27.34 10.26 9.49
C ASP A 211 27.42 10.33 7.94
N SER A 212 28.64 10.30 7.40
CA SER A 212 28.87 10.24 5.95
C SER A 212 28.43 8.91 5.34
N ASP A 213 28.40 7.84 6.12
CA ASP A 213 27.82 6.56 5.72
C ASP A 213 26.29 6.67 5.72
N PRO A 214 25.62 6.53 4.55
CA PRO A 214 24.16 6.68 4.46
C PRO A 214 23.41 5.65 5.31
N HIS A 215 23.97 4.46 5.57
CA HIS A 215 23.33 3.48 6.44
C HIS A 215 23.26 3.97 7.89
N ARG A 216 24.36 4.52 8.39
CA ARG A 216 24.45 5.10 9.73
C ARG A 216 23.64 6.38 9.84
N ALA A 217 23.62 7.21 8.79
CA ALA A 217 22.80 8.41 8.74
C ALA A 217 21.30 8.07 8.90
N VAL A 218 20.81 7.02 8.24
CA VAL A 218 19.42 6.54 8.39
C VAL A 218 19.14 6.09 9.84
N GLN A 219 20.06 5.35 10.46
CA GLN A 219 19.94 4.94 11.86
C GLN A 219 19.90 6.13 12.82
N GLN A 220 20.74 7.15 12.58
CA GLN A 220 20.73 8.40 13.35
C GLN A 220 19.41 9.15 13.18
N CYS A 221 18.87 9.24 11.96
CA CYS A 221 17.55 9.82 11.71
C CYS A 221 16.44 9.07 12.46
N LEU A 222 16.49 7.74 12.49
CA LEU A 222 15.52 6.93 13.24
C LEU A 222 15.59 7.19 14.75
N PHE A 223 16.80 7.32 15.30
CA PHE A 223 17.01 7.70 16.70
C PHE A 223 16.49 9.13 17.01
N LEU A 224 16.79 10.10 16.15
CA LEU A 224 16.32 11.48 16.28
C LEU A 224 14.79 11.57 16.20
N LEU A 225 14.18 10.80 15.30
CA LEU A 225 12.72 10.68 15.19
C LEU A 225 12.12 10.09 16.47
N GLY A 226 12.68 8.99 16.98
CA GLY A 226 12.19 8.32 18.19
C GLY A 226 12.26 9.21 19.44
N THR A 227 13.39 9.89 19.64
CA THR A 227 13.57 10.82 20.77
C THR A 227 12.65 12.03 20.68
N SER A 228 12.47 12.60 19.50
CA SER A 228 11.55 13.72 19.25
C SER A 228 10.09 13.33 19.48
N VAL A 229 9.68 12.15 19.00
CA VAL A 229 8.33 11.59 19.22
C VAL A 229 8.07 11.33 20.70
N ASN A 230 9.03 10.73 21.41
CA ASN A 230 8.90 10.48 22.84
C ASN A 230 8.70 11.79 23.61
N ARG A 231 9.52 12.81 23.31
CA ARG A 231 9.41 14.14 23.91
C ARG A 231 8.06 14.77 23.63
N LEU A 232 7.62 14.78 22.36
CA LEU A 232 6.33 15.34 21.96
C LEU A 232 5.17 14.65 22.71
N ARG A 233 5.18 13.31 22.80
CA ARG A 233 4.19 12.53 23.55
C ARG A 233 4.14 12.91 25.03
N ASN A 234 5.32 13.12 25.64
CA ASN A 234 5.44 13.50 27.04
C ASN A 234 4.94 14.94 27.30
N GLU A 235 5.22 15.87 26.39
CA GLU A 235 4.84 17.28 26.50
C GLU A 235 3.36 17.53 26.14
N ALA A 236 2.83 16.82 25.13
CA ALA A 236 1.44 16.85 24.70
C ALA A 236 0.50 16.00 25.57
N GLY A 237 1.02 15.27 26.56
CA GLY A 237 0.21 14.63 27.60
C GLY A 237 -0.49 13.32 27.20
N THR A 238 -0.11 12.67 26.11
CA THR A 238 -0.75 11.41 25.66
C THR A 238 -0.13 10.14 26.29
N GLY A 239 0.87 10.29 27.17
CA GLY A 239 1.53 9.21 27.90
C GLY A 239 1.18 9.15 29.41
N HIS A 240 1.08 7.91 29.94
CA HIS A 240 0.88 7.56 31.36
C HIS A 240 -0.45 7.98 32.02
N GLY A 241 -1.58 7.89 31.30
CA GLY A 241 -2.91 7.99 31.94
C GLY A 241 -3.19 9.30 32.66
N ARG A 242 -2.53 10.40 32.24
CA ARG A 242 -2.73 11.73 32.83
C ARG A 242 -4.06 12.30 32.33
N PRO A 243 -5.09 12.48 33.19
CA PRO A 243 -6.42 12.93 32.76
C PRO A 243 -6.50 14.43 32.43
N GLY A 244 -5.38 15.10 32.16
CA GLY A 244 -5.29 16.56 32.07
C GLY A 244 -4.87 17.05 30.68
N PRO A 245 -5.23 18.29 30.31
CA PRO A 245 -4.80 18.88 29.06
C PRO A 245 -3.27 19.06 29.00
N PRO A 246 -2.69 19.15 27.79
CA PRO A 246 -1.27 19.43 27.59
C PRO A 246 -0.80 20.64 28.38
N ARG A 247 0.38 20.57 29.01
CA ARG A 247 0.89 21.66 29.87
C ARG A 247 1.93 22.55 29.20
N LYS A 248 2.66 22.03 28.20
CA LYS A 248 3.82 22.72 27.59
C LYS A 248 3.67 23.00 26.10
N THR A 249 2.69 22.38 25.45
CA THR A 249 2.44 22.50 24.01
C THR A 249 0.94 22.42 23.75
N ALA A 250 0.51 22.72 22.53
CA ALA A 250 -0.87 22.52 22.11
C ALA A 250 -1.23 21.02 22.08
N PRO A 251 -2.52 20.65 22.18
CA PRO A 251 -2.97 19.30 21.90
C PRO A 251 -2.59 18.88 20.49
N LEU A 252 -2.26 17.59 20.31
CA LEU A 252 -2.02 17.04 18.99
C LEU A 252 -3.28 17.14 18.13
N SER A 253 -3.13 17.66 16.92
CA SER A 253 -4.15 17.49 15.89
C SER A 253 -4.28 16.01 15.51
N PRO A 254 -5.41 15.59 14.91
CA PRO A 254 -5.56 14.23 14.39
C PRO A 254 -4.48 13.82 13.38
N ALA A 255 -3.95 14.78 12.61
CA ALA A 255 -2.88 14.52 11.65
C ALA A 255 -1.54 14.23 12.36
N GLU A 256 -1.18 15.04 13.36
CA GLU A 256 0.03 14.84 14.16
C GLU A 256 -0.04 13.54 14.97
N ALA A 257 -1.20 13.21 15.53
CA ALA A 257 -1.41 11.95 16.24
C ALA A 257 -1.15 10.73 15.33
N ARG A 258 -1.61 10.77 14.07
CA ARG A 258 -1.32 9.72 13.08
C ARG A 258 0.16 9.67 12.71
N LEU A 259 0.82 10.82 12.53
CA LEU A 259 2.25 10.89 12.24
C LEU A 259 3.07 10.27 13.38
N VAL A 260 2.77 10.65 14.63
CA VAL A 260 3.39 10.10 15.84
C VAL A 260 3.19 8.58 15.93
N ALA A 261 1.98 8.08 15.67
CA ALA A 261 1.70 6.65 15.67
C ALA A 261 2.51 5.90 14.60
N ARG A 262 2.58 6.43 13.38
CA ARG A 262 3.38 5.85 12.28
C ARG A 262 4.87 5.85 12.59
N ALA A 263 5.40 6.95 13.10
CA ALA A 263 6.81 7.04 13.52
C ALA A 263 7.14 6.04 14.65
N THR A 264 6.22 5.86 15.59
CA THR A 264 6.36 4.86 16.67
C THR A 264 6.37 3.44 16.10
N ALA A 265 5.46 3.14 15.15
CA ALA A 265 5.41 1.82 14.50
C ALA A 265 6.67 1.54 13.68
N LEU A 266 7.17 2.53 12.93
CA LEU A 266 8.41 2.43 12.17
C LEU A 266 9.60 2.11 13.08
N LEU A 267 9.75 2.84 14.19
CA LEU A 267 10.82 2.59 15.17
C LEU A 267 10.70 1.21 15.80
N ALA A 268 9.50 0.82 16.24
CA ALA A 268 9.27 -0.48 16.87
C ALA A 268 9.57 -1.64 15.90
N GLY A 269 9.12 -1.53 14.64
CA GLY A 269 9.42 -2.52 13.60
C GLY A 269 10.92 -2.68 13.39
N ALA A 270 11.63 -1.58 13.13
CA ALA A 270 13.07 -1.60 12.90
C ALA A 270 13.88 -2.20 14.08
N LEU A 271 13.43 -2.00 15.32
CA LEU A 271 14.06 -2.61 16.50
C LEU A 271 13.77 -4.12 16.58
N LEU A 272 12.53 -4.53 16.31
CA LEU A 272 12.12 -5.93 16.38
C LEU A 272 12.72 -6.78 15.25
N ASP A 273 12.93 -6.22 14.07
CA ASP A 273 13.57 -6.91 12.93
C ASP A 273 15.05 -7.24 13.19
N SER A 274 15.64 -6.66 14.24
CA SER A 274 17.03 -6.90 14.65
C SER A 274 17.21 -8.06 15.65
N LEU A 275 16.10 -8.70 16.06
CA LEU A 275 16.06 -9.83 16.99
C LEU A 275 15.88 -11.15 16.22
#